data_AF-A0A453PTV1-F1
#
_entry.id   AF-A0A453PTV1-F1
#
_cell.length_a   1.000
_cell.length_b   1.000
_cell.length_c   1.000
_cell.angle_alpha   90.00
_cell.angle_beta   90.00
_cell.angle_gamma   90.00
#
_symmetry.space_group_name_H-M   'P 1'
#
loop_
_entity.id
_entity.type
_entity.pdbx_description
1 polymer ?
#
loop_
_entity_poly.entity_id
_entity_poly.type
_entity_poly.pdbx_seq_one_letter_code
_entity_poly.pdbx_strand_id
1 'polypeptide(L)'
;KNQLPQKSESPKKSLLEKTCDLLRNFSEYMDVVVSVARKTDGRHWADLFSAAGRSTEMFEECFQRRWYRTAACYILVIAKLEGPAVSQYCALRLLQATLDESLYELAGELVRFLLRSGRDFENANTDSEKLSPRFMGYLLFRSPYKRQSSDLKRYIL
;
A
#
# COMPACT_ATOMS: atom_id res chain seq x y z
N LYS A 1 0.56 -1.96 58.23
CA LYS A 1 -0.10 -0.94 57.38
C LYS A 1 1.00 -0.01 56.87
N ASN A 2 1.02 0.27 55.56
CA ASN A 2 1.84 1.26 54.83
C ASN A 2 2.68 0.64 53.69
N GLN A 3 1.99 0.21 52.63
CA GLN A 3 2.53 0.30 51.28
C GLN A 3 2.06 1.64 50.70
N LEU A 4 3.01 2.48 50.29
CA LEU A 4 2.75 3.73 49.59
C LEU A 4 2.04 3.43 48.24
N PRO A 5 1.12 4.30 47.80
CA PRO A 5 0.46 4.11 46.52
C PRO A 5 1.49 4.27 45.40
N GLN A 6 1.66 3.21 44.59
CA GLN A 6 2.35 3.30 43.31
C GLN A 6 1.64 4.34 42.44
N LYS A 7 2.22 5.53 42.35
CA LYS A 7 1.82 6.54 41.37
C LYS A 7 2.17 5.97 40.00
N SER A 8 1.18 5.43 39.30
CA SER A 8 1.30 5.08 37.89
C SER A 8 1.56 6.37 37.10
N GLU A 9 2.84 6.68 36.86
CA GLU A 9 3.20 7.71 35.90
C GLU A 9 2.69 7.24 34.53
N SER A 10 1.56 7.82 34.10
CA SER A 10 1.10 7.76 32.73
C SER A 10 2.29 8.05 31.80
N PRO A 11 2.56 7.23 30.78
CA PRO A 11 3.68 7.46 29.88
C PRO A 11 3.58 8.90 29.35
N LYS A 12 4.64 9.68 29.53
CA LYS A 12 4.68 11.07 29.07
C LYS A 12 4.46 11.04 27.56
N LYS A 13 3.29 11.53 27.11
CA LYS A 13 2.98 11.61 25.68
C LYS A 13 4.11 12.34 24.95
N SER A 14 4.56 11.74 23.86
CA SER A 14 5.63 12.32 23.03
C SER A 14 5.19 13.68 22.47
N LEU A 15 6.14 14.55 22.12
CA LEU A 15 5.80 15.82 21.47
C LEU A 15 5.00 15.61 20.18
N LEU A 16 5.28 14.51 19.48
CA LEU A 16 4.59 14.13 18.25
C LEU A 16 3.14 13.74 18.53
N GLU A 17 2.87 12.94 19.57
CA GLU A 17 1.49 12.62 19.99
C GLU A 17 0.70 13.87 20.38
N LYS A 18 1.31 14.80 21.13
CA LYS A 18 0.68 16.07 21.50
C LYS A 18 0.37 16.93 20.26
N THR A 19 1.27 16.93 19.29
CA THR A 19 1.08 17.65 18.03
C THR A 19 -0.04 17.01 17.21
N CYS A 20 -0.10 15.69 17.13
CA CYS A 20 -1.20 14.97 16.50
C CYS A 20 -2.54 15.23 17.20
N ASP A 21 -2.59 15.18 18.53
CA ASP A 21 -3.79 15.49 19.33
C ASP A 21 -4.31 16.92 19.04
N LEU A 22 -3.41 17.90 18.89
CA LEU A 22 -3.78 19.26 18.50
C LEU A 22 -4.31 19.33 17.06
N LEU A 23 -3.61 18.69 16.12
CA LEU A 23 -3.95 18.73 14.70
C LEU A 23 -5.24 17.98 14.37
N ARG A 24 -5.67 17.00 15.18
CA ARG A 24 -6.95 16.29 15.00
C ARG A 24 -8.18 17.19 15.11
N ASN A 25 -8.06 18.38 15.72
CA ASN A 25 -9.16 19.34 15.79
C ASN A 25 -9.44 20.05 14.46
N PHE A 26 -8.57 19.87 13.45
CA PHE A 26 -8.69 20.49 12.14
C PHE A 26 -9.16 19.47 11.08
N SER A 27 -10.01 19.92 10.16
CA SER A 27 -10.55 19.09 9.06
C SER A 27 -9.48 18.54 8.13
N GLU A 28 -8.36 19.25 8.01
CA GLU A 28 -7.23 18.99 7.11
C GLU A 28 -6.22 18.01 7.70
N TYR A 29 -6.48 17.48 8.90
CA TYR A 29 -5.57 16.57 9.61
C TYR A 29 -5.04 15.44 8.72
N MET A 30 -5.92 14.82 7.94
CA MET A 30 -5.57 13.68 7.08
C MET A 30 -4.62 14.08 5.97
N ASP A 31 -4.92 15.18 5.28
CA ASP A 31 -4.06 15.72 4.23
C ASP A 31 -2.68 16.10 4.77
N VAL A 32 -2.63 16.67 5.98
CA VAL A 32 -1.37 17.03 6.63
C VAL A 32 -0.56 15.78 6.97
N VAL A 33 -1.15 14.77 7.61
CA VAL A 33 -0.44 13.54 7.99
C VAL A 33 0.14 12.83 6.78
N VAL A 34 -0.64 12.65 5.71
CA VAL A 34 -0.15 12.00 4.50
C VAL A 34 0.89 12.84 3.77
N SER A 35 0.76 14.17 3.80
CA SER A 35 1.75 15.09 3.24
C SER A 35 3.09 15.02 4.00
N VAL A 36 3.05 14.93 5.32
CA VAL A 36 4.24 14.74 6.16
C VAL A 36 4.87 13.38 5.86
N ALA A 37 4.08 12.31 5.78
CA ALA A 37 4.59 10.99 5.43
C ALA A 37 5.33 11.02 4.08
N ARG A 38 4.75 11.64 3.05
CA ARG A 38 5.38 11.72 1.72
C ARG A 38 6.64 12.59 1.66
N LYS A 39 6.82 13.52 2.60
CA LYS A 39 8.00 14.40 2.70
C LYS A 39 9.07 13.85 3.65
N THR A 40 8.79 12.76 4.36
CA THR A 40 9.71 12.15 5.33
C THR A 40 10.17 10.79 4.83
N ASP A 41 11.37 10.38 5.25
CA ASP A 41 11.86 9.03 4.97
C ASP A 41 10.94 8.01 5.63
N GLY A 42 10.53 6.98 4.88
CA GLY A 42 9.63 5.95 5.37
C GLY A 42 10.16 5.08 6.51
N ARG A 43 11.43 5.23 6.93
CA ARG A 43 11.91 4.71 8.21
C ARG A 43 11.14 5.27 9.41
N HIS A 44 10.67 6.52 9.33
CA HIS A 44 9.96 7.19 10.42
C HIS A 44 8.43 6.99 10.36
N TRP A 45 7.91 6.32 9.34
CA TRP A 45 6.46 6.17 9.18
C TRP A 45 5.86 5.29 10.28
N ALA A 46 6.56 4.27 10.77
CA ALA A 46 6.07 3.46 11.88
C ALA A 46 5.79 4.33 13.14
N ASP A 47 6.72 5.23 13.48
CA ASP A 47 6.58 6.13 14.62
C ASP A 47 5.55 7.26 14.37
N LEU A 48 5.45 7.74 13.13
CA LEU A 48 4.46 8.74 12.75
C LEU A 48 3.04 8.18 12.90
N PHE A 49 2.80 6.98 12.37
CA PHE A 49 1.48 6.34 12.36
C PHE A 49 1.13 5.67 13.70
N SER A 50 2.11 5.36 14.56
CA SER A 50 1.82 4.94 15.94
C SER A 50 1.17 6.05 16.76
N ALA A 51 1.54 7.31 16.50
CA ALA A 51 1.01 8.48 17.21
C ALA A 51 -0.13 9.20 16.47
N ALA A 52 -0.12 9.21 15.13
CA ALA A 52 -1.18 9.81 14.34
C ALA A 52 -2.46 8.95 14.33
N GLY A 53 -2.31 7.63 14.28
CA GLY A 53 -3.39 6.65 14.09
C GLY A 53 -3.06 5.71 12.92
N ARG A 54 -3.75 4.57 12.84
CA ARG A 54 -3.44 3.56 11.81
C ARG A 54 -3.71 4.10 10.40
N SER A 55 -2.79 3.82 9.48
CA SER A 55 -2.91 4.26 8.08
C SER A 55 -4.18 3.74 7.39
N THR A 56 -4.64 2.54 7.77
CA THR A 56 -5.88 1.92 7.28
C THR A 56 -7.14 2.62 7.78
N GLU A 57 -7.16 3.06 9.04
CA GLU A 57 -8.29 3.82 9.62
C GLU A 57 -8.39 5.20 8.95
N MET A 58 -7.26 5.87 8.74
CA MET A 58 -7.19 7.15 8.02
C MET A 58 -7.65 7.02 6.56
N PHE A 59 -7.28 5.92 5.90
CA PHE A 59 -7.79 5.60 4.56
C PHE A 59 -9.30 5.44 4.55
N GLU A 60 -9.87 4.68 5.49
CA GLU A 60 -11.30 4.39 5.54
C GLU A 60 -12.11 5.67 5.76
N GLU A 61 -11.64 6.56 6.63
CA GLU A 61 -12.30 7.85 6.85
C GLU A 61 -12.23 8.75 5.61
N CYS A 62 -11.08 8.82 4.93
CA CYS A 62 -10.97 9.51 3.64
C CYS A 62 -11.92 8.91 2.60
N PHE A 63 -12.04 7.58 2.56
CA PHE A 63 -12.90 6.85 1.63
C PHE A 63 -14.38 7.17 1.87
N GLN A 64 -14.84 7.14 3.14
CA GLN A 64 -16.21 7.48 3.52
C GLN A 64 -16.55 8.94 3.21
N ARG A 65 -15.61 9.85 3.39
CA ARG A 65 -15.75 11.28 3.05
C ARG A 65 -15.64 11.58 1.55
N ARG A 66 -15.41 10.55 0.71
CA ARG A 66 -15.18 10.67 -0.74
C ARG A 66 -13.94 11.49 -1.11
N TRP A 67 -12.98 11.60 -0.20
CA TRP A 67 -11.67 12.23 -0.45
C TRP A 67 -10.73 11.25 -1.14
N TYR A 68 -11.09 10.84 -2.36
CA TYR A 68 -10.42 9.74 -3.06
C TYR A 68 -8.95 10.01 -3.38
N ARG A 69 -8.58 11.26 -3.68
CA ARG A 69 -7.17 11.63 -3.95
C ARG A 69 -6.30 11.46 -2.69
N THR A 70 -6.82 11.85 -1.53
CA THR A 70 -6.12 11.67 -0.24
C THR A 70 -6.08 10.20 0.15
N ALA A 71 -7.19 9.47 -0.02
CA ALA A 71 -7.24 8.02 0.19
C ALA A 71 -6.20 7.29 -0.68
N ALA A 72 -6.03 7.69 -1.94
CA ALA A 72 -5.01 7.13 -2.82
C ALA A 72 -3.58 7.38 -2.31
N CYS A 73 -3.32 8.54 -1.71
CA CYS A 73 -2.02 8.81 -1.09
C CYS A 73 -1.76 7.89 0.11
N TYR A 74 -2.78 7.54 0.89
CA TYR A 74 -2.66 6.60 2.01
C TYR A 74 -2.37 5.17 1.56
N ILE A 75 -2.81 4.75 0.37
CA ILE A 75 -2.49 3.41 -0.17
C ILE A 75 -0.97 3.20 -0.25
N LEU A 76 -0.21 4.23 -0.63
CA LEU A 76 1.26 4.14 -0.69
C LEU A 76 1.88 3.93 0.70
N VAL A 77 1.29 4.54 1.72
CA VAL A 77 1.71 4.36 3.11
C VAL A 77 1.37 2.95 3.58
N ILE A 78 0.14 2.49 3.33
CA ILE A 78 -0.34 1.14 3.68
C ILE A 78 0.54 0.07 3.02
N ALA A 79 0.92 0.25 1.75
CA ALA A 79 1.81 -0.68 1.05
C ALA A 79 3.15 -0.88 1.76
N LYS A 80 3.67 0.17 2.41
CA LYS A 80 4.94 0.13 3.13
C LYS A 80 4.79 -0.39 4.57
N LEU A 81 3.71 -0.04 5.26
CA LEU A 81 3.52 -0.38 6.68
C LEU A 81 2.83 -1.72 6.91
N GLU A 82 1.75 -1.99 6.17
CA GLU A 82 0.90 -3.19 6.32
C GLU A 82 1.23 -4.26 5.27
N GLY A 83 1.84 -3.85 4.16
CA GLY A 83 2.30 -4.72 3.09
C GLY A 83 1.41 -4.74 1.85
N PRO A 84 1.85 -5.49 0.82
CA PRO A 84 1.25 -5.44 -0.52
C PRO A 84 -0.19 -5.93 -0.54
N ALA A 85 -0.54 -7.01 0.15
CA ALA A 85 -1.88 -7.60 0.13
C ALA A 85 -2.97 -6.61 0.62
N VAL A 86 -2.72 -5.94 1.75
CA VAL A 86 -3.66 -4.95 2.32
C VAL A 86 -3.79 -3.74 1.39
N SER A 87 -2.66 -3.24 0.88
CA SER A 87 -2.68 -2.08 -0.02
C SER A 87 -3.42 -2.35 -1.34
N GLN A 88 -3.27 -3.55 -1.91
CA GLN A 88 -3.96 -3.95 -3.14
C GLN A 88 -5.46 -4.05 -2.92
N TYR A 89 -5.89 -4.63 -1.79
CA TYR A 89 -7.31 -4.67 -1.42
C TYR A 89 -7.92 -3.26 -1.31
N CYS A 90 -7.25 -2.35 -0.61
CA CYS A 90 -7.67 -0.95 -0.51
C CYS A 90 -7.70 -0.26 -1.89
N ALA A 91 -6.70 -0.52 -2.74
CA ALA A 91 -6.63 0.05 -4.08
C ALA A 91 -7.75 -0.45 -5.00
N LEU A 92 -8.12 -1.74 -4.93
CA LEU A 92 -9.25 -2.28 -5.68
C LEU A 92 -10.59 -1.66 -5.24
N ARG A 93 -10.81 -1.54 -3.93
CA ARG A 93 -11.99 -0.85 -3.37
C ARG A 93 -12.07 0.61 -3.83
N LEU A 94 -10.94 1.32 -3.78
CA LEU A 94 -10.87 2.70 -4.23
C LEU A 94 -11.08 2.82 -5.73
N LEU A 95 -10.52 1.91 -6.52
CA LEU A 95 -10.68 1.89 -7.97
C LEU A 95 -12.15 1.77 -8.35
N GLN A 96 -12.89 0.84 -7.72
CA GLN A 96 -14.32 0.68 -7.97
C GLN A 96 -15.08 1.99 -7.71
N ALA A 97 -14.89 2.60 -6.54
CA ALA A 97 -15.53 3.87 -6.21
C ALA A 97 -15.15 5.01 -7.18
N THR A 98 -13.90 5.08 -7.62
CA THR A 98 -13.47 6.10 -8.59
C THR A 98 -14.07 5.90 -9.98
N LEU A 99 -14.35 4.67 -10.39
CA LEU A 99 -15.03 4.37 -11.65
C LEU A 99 -16.50 4.75 -11.59
N ASP A 100 -17.16 4.46 -10.47
CA ASP A 100 -18.57 4.83 -10.24
C ASP A 100 -18.75 6.36 -10.26
N GLU A 101 -17.76 7.11 -9.75
CA GLU A 101 -17.74 8.58 -9.74
C GLU A 101 -17.10 9.20 -10.99
N SER A 102 -16.78 8.41 -12.02
CA SER A 102 -16.17 8.85 -13.29
C SER A 102 -14.81 9.56 -13.17
N LEU A 103 -14.05 9.29 -12.11
CA LEU A 103 -12.71 9.84 -11.86
C LEU A 103 -11.62 9.05 -12.61
N TYR A 104 -11.66 9.07 -13.93
CA TYR A 104 -10.81 8.21 -14.78
C TYR A 104 -9.31 8.48 -14.66
N GLU A 105 -8.90 9.72 -14.35
CA GLU A 105 -7.49 10.05 -14.12
C GLU A 105 -6.94 9.27 -12.92
N LEU A 106 -7.68 9.33 -11.79
CA LEU A 106 -7.32 8.63 -10.56
C LEU A 106 -7.44 7.11 -10.72
N ALA A 107 -8.49 6.64 -11.40
CA ALA A 107 -8.65 5.22 -11.72
C ALA A 107 -7.43 4.70 -12.52
N GLY A 108 -6.94 5.47 -13.50
CA GLY A 108 -5.73 5.12 -14.26
C GLY A 108 -4.47 5.06 -13.40
N GLU A 109 -4.32 5.94 -12.40
CA GLU A 109 -3.24 5.88 -11.42
C GLU A 109 -3.31 4.61 -10.55
N LEU A 110 -4.51 4.26 -10.10
CA LEU A 110 -4.73 3.07 -9.28
C LEU A 110 -4.47 1.78 -10.05
N VAL A 111 -4.87 1.69 -11.32
CA VAL A 111 -4.55 0.55 -12.19
C VAL A 111 -3.03 0.41 -12.35
N ARG A 112 -2.33 1.52 -12.61
CA ARG A 112 -0.85 1.52 -12.70
C ARG A 112 -0.20 1.06 -11.40
N PHE A 113 -0.72 1.49 -10.25
CA PHE A 113 -0.27 1.03 -8.95
C PHE A 113 -0.47 -0.50 -8.79
N LEU A 114 -1.68 -1.01 -9.04
CA LEU A 114 -2.01 -2.43 -8.92
C LEU A 114 -1.15 -3.33 -9.82
N LEU A 115 -0.93 -2.94 -11.07
CA LEU A 115 -0.07 -3.68 -12.01
C LEU A 115 1.40 -3.70 -11.59
N ARG A 116 1.85 -2.68 -10.85
CA ARG A 116 3.20 -2.66 -10.27
C ARG A 116 3.27 -3.54 -9.04
N SER A 117 2.40 -3.30 -8.07
CA SER A 117 2.36 -4.04 -6.81
C SER A 117 2.07 -5.53 -6.97
N GLY A 118 1.31 -5.94 -8.00
CA GLY A 118 1.06 -7.34 -8.31
C GLY A 118 2.32 -8.11 -8.75
N ARG A 119 3.19 -7.47 -9.54
CA ARG A 119 4.47 -8.06 -9.94
C ARG A 119 5.43 -8.20 -8.77
N ASP A 120 5.45 -7.20 -7.89
CA ASP A 120 6.29 -7.22 -6.69
C ASP A 120 5.86 -8.33 -5.72
N PHE A 121 4.56 -8.63 -5.62
CA PHE A 121 4.03 -9.73 -4.82
C PHE A 121 4.43 -11.11 -5.35
N GLU A 122 4.35 -11.32 -6.67
CA GLU A 122 4.72 -12.60 -7.31
C GLU A 122 6.23 -12.87 -7.18
N ASN A 123 7.06 -11.85 -7.38
CA ASN A 123 8.51 -11.96 -7.21
C ASN A 123 8.91 -12.32 -5.76
N ALA A 124 8.28 -11.70 -4.77
CA ALA A 124 8.54 -12.01 -3.35
C ALA A 124 8.16 -13.46 -3.00
N ASN A 125 7.11 -14.00 -3.62
CA ASN A 125 6.71 -15.39 -3.43
C ASN A 125 7.70 -16.36 -4.10
N THR A 126 8.17 -16.02 -5.31
CA THR A 126 9.11 -16.85 -6.08
C THR A 126 10.49 -16.98 -5.41
N ASP A 127 10.93 -15.96 -4.68
CA ASP A 127 12.18 -16.01 -3.91
C ASP A 127 12.04 -16.80 -2.60
N SER A 128 10.84 -16.84 -2.01
CA SER A 128 10.55 -17.71 -0.86
C SER A 128 10.43 -19.20 -1.25
N GLU A 129 10.02 -19.50 -2.49
CA GLU A 129 9.93 -20.86 -3.01
C GLU A 129 11.28 -21.50 -3.38
N LYS A 130 12.37 -20.73 -3.49
CA LYS A 130 13.72 -21.26 -3.77
C LYS A 130 14.40 -21.94 -2.58
N LEU A 131 13.79 -21.91 -1.39
CA LEU A 131 14.26 -22.60 -0.18
C LEU A 131 13.62 -23.99 0.04
N SER A 132 12.78 -24.48 -0.88
CA SER A 132 12.20 -25.82 -0.81
C SER A 132 12.59 -26.67 -2.03
N PRO A 133 13.34 -27.77 -1.86
CA PRO A 133 13.61 -28.68 -2.95
C PRO A 133 12.44 -29.67 -3.15
N ARG A 134 11.89 -29.62 -4.36
CA ARG A 134 11.07 -30.64 -5.07
C ARG A 134 9.60 -30.75 -4.63
N PHE A 135 8.64 -30.69 -5.57
CA PHE A 135 8.03 -31.82 -6.32
C PHE A 135 6.71 -31.36 -6.99
N MET A 136 6.53 -31.65 -8.29
CA MET A 136 5.28 -31.57 -9.11
C MET A 136 4.64 -30.18 -9.26
N GLY A 137 4.17 -29.73 -10.42
CA GLY A 137 3.77 -30.42 -11.64
C GLY A 137 2.45 -29.82 -12.11
N TYR A 138 2.45 -29.31 -13.34
CA TYR A 138 1.28 -29.05 -14.21
C TYR A 138 0.28 -27.98 -13.74
N LEU A 139 0.19 -26.88 -14.50
CA LEU A 139 -0.98 -26.60 -15.35
C LEU A 139 -0.60 -25.63 -16.48
N LEU A 140 -1.08 -26.01 -17.66
CA LEU A 140 -0.88 -25.45 -18.98
C LEU A 140 -1.61 -24.10 -19.13
N PHE A 141 -1.07 -23.17 -19.92
CA PHE A 141 -1.75 -22.50 -21.04
C PHE A 141 -0.81 -21.47 -21.68
N ARG A 142 0.03 -21.91 -22.63
CA ARG A 142 0.65 -20.99 -23.60
C ARG A 142 0.13 -21.33 -24.99
N SER A 143 -0.83 -20.52 -25.41
CA SER A 143 -1.49 -20.51 -26.71
C SER A 143 -0.48 -20.52 -27.88
N PRO A 144 -0.70 -21.33 -28.95
CA PRO A 144 0.11 -21.27 -30.16
C PRO A 144 -0.60 -20.42 -31.22
N TYR A 145 -0.14 -19.19 -31.42
CA TYR A 145 -0.43 -18.44 -32.65
C TYR A 145 0.87 -18.02 -33.34
N LYS A 146 1.34 -18.94 -34.19
CA LYS A 146 1.77 -18.76 -35.59
C LYS A 146 2.25 -17.34 -35.97
N ARG A 147 3.56 -17.16 -36.14
CA ARG A 147 4.12 -16.35 -37.22
C ARG A 147 5.20 -17.13 -37.95
N GLN A 148 4.85 -17.52 -39.16
CA GLN A 148 5.71 -18.08 -40.17
C GLN A 148 6.38 -16.90 -40.88
N SER A 149 7.69 -16.70 -40.67
CA SER A 149 8.53 -15.93 -41.58
C SER A 149 9.44 -16.94 -42.26
N SER A 150 9.17 -17.19 -43.54
CA SER A 150 9.94 -18.08 -44.38
C SER A 150 11.25 -17.39 -44.79
N ASP A 151 12.36 -17.77 -44.18
CA ASP A 151 13.67 -17.57 -44.79
C ASP A 151 13.94 -18.71 -45.77
N LEU A 152 13.80 -18.38 -47.06
CA LEU A 152 14.11 -19.27 -48.17
C LEU A 152 15.54 -18.96 -48.65
N LYS A 153 16.45 -19.87 -48.31
CA LYS A 153 17.65 -20.28 -49.05
C LYS A 153 18.66 -19.18 -49.44
N ARG A 154 19.89 -19.36 -48.94
CA ARG A 154 21.04 -19.76 -49.79
C ARG A 154 22.15 -20.43 -48.96
N TYR A 155 22.44 -21.66 -49.36
CA TYR A 155 23.62 -22.47 -49.08
C TYR A 155 24.89 -21.64 -49.35
N ILE A 156 25.87 -21.65 -48.43
CA ILE A 156 26.96 -22.63 -48.27
C ILE A 156 27.95 -22.61 -49.44
N LEU A 157 29.23 -22.52 -49.06
CA LEU A 157 30.41 -22.84 -49.84
C LEU A 157 30.48 -24.36 -50.08
#